data_AF-A0AAW7T2K1-F1
#
_entry.id   AF-A0AAW7T2K1-F1
#
_cell.length_a   1.000
_cell.length_b   1.000
_cell.length_c   1.000
_cell.angle_alpha   90.00
_cell.angle_beta   90.00
_cell.angle_gamma   90.00
#
_symmetry.space_group_name_H-M   'P 1'
#
loop_
_entity.id
_entity.type
_entity.pdbx_description
1 polymer ?
#
loop_
_entity_poly.entity_id
_entity_poly.type
_entity_poly.pdbx_seq_one_letter_code
_entity_poly.pdbx_strand_id
1 'polypeptide(L)'
;MNADRRSRAHTLLEVLIAMVVGLLVLAAAGALYHAQRVAHGWAEDAFAMRDAATTALMLIGQQIQMAGFRSLDDDDALPLPPLFGCSAARVRGDGAQVRCEAAREASDAVLVRYVGDGVSTWPTIGDQVSDCLGQGIGAPGERPLVENHFDAHVSPSTGEPELYCEGSGRPGTPQPVVSGIDQLRVRYLRRGTVRFADAAAIGADGWRDIVAVHLCVRARGEPMRAPTRHVDCDGRVAVSDDGRARLTLHRIVALRNSSIALADRVVGGVRDGEAFR
;
A
#
# COMPACT_ATOMS: atom_id res chain seq x y z
N MET A 1 43.16 11.95 -76.75
CA MET A 1 41.99 12.04 -75.87
C MET A 1 41.15 10.79 -76.08
N ASN A 2 41.18 9.86 -75.14
CA ASN A 2 40.14 8.84 -74.92
C ASN A 2 40.51 8.12 -73.62
N ALA A 3 39.74 8.42 -72.57
CA ALA A 3 39.89 7.81 -71.26
C ALA A 3 39.32 6.39 -71.31
N ASP A 4 40.18 5.42 -71.04
CA ASP A 4 39.86 4.01 -70.99
C ASP A 4 38.96 3.73 -69.77
N ARG A 5 37.64 3.69 -69.98
CA ARG A 5 36.68 3.28 -68.94
C ARG A 5 36.73 1.75 -68.82
N ARG A 6 37.60 1.24 -67.95
CA ARG A 6 37.50 -0.15 -67.48
C ARG A 6 36.24 -0.30 -66.62
N SER A 7 35.20 -0.89 -67.19
CA SER A 7 34.11 -1.48 -66.42
C SER A 7 34.67 -2.71 -65.68
N ARG A 8 34.97 -2.55 -64.39
CA ARG A 8 35.10 -3.70 -63.47
C ARG A 8 33.72 -4.31 -63.32
N ALA A 9 33.47 -5.43 -63.99
CA ALA A 9 32.30 -6.25 -63.70
C ALA A 9 32.45 -6.76 -62.26
N HIS A 10 31.61 -6.25 -61.35
CA HIS A 10 31.48 -6.81 -60.01
C HIS A 10 31.13 -8.29 -60.15
N THR A 11 31.96 -9.16 -59.55
CA THR A 11 31.70 -10.59 -59.61
C THR A 11 30.44 -10.90 -58.79
N LEU A 12 29.62 -11.85 -59.24
CA LEU A 12 28.40 -12.28 -58.55
C LEU A 12 28.68 -12.64 -57.06
N LEU A 13 29.91 -13.10 -56.79
CA LEU A 13 30.44 -13.35 -55.45
C LEU A 13 30.51 -12.11 -54.56
N GLU A 14 30.92 -10.95 -55.08
CA GLU A 14 31.04 -9.70 -54.32
C GLU A 14 29.66 -9.20 -53.85
N VAL A 15 28.66 -9.30 -54.72
CA VAL A 15 27.27 -8.95 -54.40
C VAL A 15 26.69 -9.93 -53.36
N LEU A 16 26.97 -11.23 -53.49
CA LEU A 16 26.53 -12.23 -52.51
C LEU A 16 27.16 -11.99 -51.13
N ILE A 17 28.47 -11.70 -51.07
CA ILE A 17 29.15 -11.39 -49.80
C ILE A 17 28.56 -10.12 -49.18
N ALA A 18 28.39 -9.05 -49.95
CA ALA A 18 27.81 -7.80 -49.46
C ALA A 18 26.38 -8.00 -48.92
N MET A 19 25.55 -8.78 -49.62
CA MET A 19 24.19 -9.10 -49.17
C MET A 19 24.19 -9.94 -47.88
N VAL A 20 25.03 -10.97 -47.79
CA VAL A 20 25.12 -11.82 -46.60
C VAL A 20 25.59 -11.00 -45.39
N VAL A 21 26.62 -10.17 -45.54
CA VAL A 21 27.10 -9.29 -44.46
C VAL A 21 26.03 -8.28 -44.07
N GLY A 22 25.35 -7.65 -45.03
CA GLY A 22 24.24 -6.72 -44.76
C GLY A 22 23.09 -7.36 -43.99
N LEU A 23 22.68 -8.58 -44.39
CA LEU A 23 21.65 -9.35 -43.69
C LEU A 23 22.06 -9.71 -42.27
N LEU A 24 23.32 -10.11 -42.05
CA LEU A 24 23.84 -10.41 -40.72
C LEU A 24 23.82 -9.18 -39.81
N VAL A 25 24.22 -8.01 -40.32
CA VAL A 25 24.18 -6.75 -39.58
C VAL A 25 22.75 -6.36 -39.22
N LEU A 26 21.82 -6.43 -40.17
CA LEU A 26 20.40 -6.14 -39.93
C LEU A 26 19.78 -7.11 -38.92
N ALA A 27 20.10 -8.41 -39.01
CA ALA A 27 19.63 -9.42 -38.06
C ALA A 27 20.16 -9.16 -36.65
N ALA A 28 21.45 -8.81 -36.51
CA ALA A 28 22.05 -8.47 -35.23
C ALA A 28 21.42 -7.20 -34.61
N ALA A 29 21.23 -6.15 -35.42
CA ALA A 29 20.56 -4.92 -34.99
C ALA A 29 19.11 -5.19 -34.56
N GLY A 30 18.38 -6.00 -35.32
CA GLY A 30 17.01 -6.40 -34.99
C GLY A 30 16.91 -7.20 -33.69
N ALA A 31 17.82 -8.15 -33.48
CA ALA A 31 17.88 -8.94 -32.25
C ALA A 31 18.19 -8.07 -31.02
N LEU A 32 19.15 -7.14 -31.15
CA LEU A 32 19.48 -6.20 -30.07
C LEU A 32 18.30 -5.29 -29.75
N TYR A 33 17.65 -4.72 -30.78
CA TYR A 33 16.47 -3.87 -30.59
C TYR A 33 15.34 -4.62 -29.88
N HIS A 34 15.06 -5.86 -30.28
CA HIS A 34 14.05 -6.69 -29.62
C HIS A 34 14.41 -6.96 -28.15
N ALA A 35 15.65 -7.34 -27.86
CA ALA A 35 16.11 -7.57 -26.50
C ALA A 35 15.98 -6.30 -25.62
N GLN A 36 16.34 -5.14 -26.17
CA GLN A 36 16.17 -3.85 -25.50
C GLN A 36 14.70 -3.55 -25.22
N ARG A 37 13.81 -3.72 -26.21
CA ARG A 37 12.36 -3.48 -26.03
C ARG A 37 11.76 -4.37 -24.94
N VAL A 38 12.14 -5.64 -24.90
CA VAL A 38 11.69 -6.56 -23.84
C VAL A 38 12.22 -6.11 -22.49
N ALA A 39 13.51 -5.81 -22.38
CA ALA A 39 14.13 -5.36 -21.14
C ALA A 39 13.51 -4.05 -20.62
N HIS A 40 13.20 -3.10 -21.52
CA HIS A 40 12.53 -1.86 -21.17
C HIS A 40 11.13 -2.09 -20.60
N GLY A 41 10.31 -2.95 -21.23
CA GLY A 41 8.98 -3.26 -20.71
C GLY A 41 9.02 -3.92 -19.32
N TRP A 42 10.01 -4.78 -19.06
CA TRP A 42 10.19 -5.40 -17.74
C TRP A 42 10.63 -4.39 -16.69
N ALA A 43 11.48 -3.44 -17.07
CA ALA A 43 11.89 -2.37 -16.18
C ALA A 43 10.70 -1.45 -15.83
N GLU A 44 9.91 -1.03 -16.81
CA GLU A 44 8.71 -0.20 -16.60
C GLU A 44 7.69 -0.89 -15.68
N ASP A 45 7.41 -2.18 -15.91
CA ASP A 45 6.50 -2.96 -15.05
C ASP A 45 7.02 -3.09 -13.62
N ALA A 46 8.32 -3.35 -13.45
CA ALA A 46 8.95 -3.39 -12.12
C ALA A 46 8.88 -2.05 -11.40
N PHE A 47 9.04 -0.93 -12.12
CA PHE A 47 8.86 0.41 -11.55
C PHE A 47 7.41 0.66 -11.16
N ALA A 48 6.44 0.32 -12.01
CA ALA A 48 5.02 0.50 -11.73
C ALA A 48 4.57 -0.29 -10.49
N MET A 49 4.94 -1.57 -10.39
CA MET A 49 4.66 -2.39 -9.20
C MET A 49 5.28 -1.79 -7.94
N ARG A 50 6.52 -1.32 -8.02
CA ARG A 50 7.21 -0.73 -6.87
C ARG A 50 6.58 0.56 -6.43
N ASP A 51 6.23 1.43 -7.37
CA ASP A 51 5.52 2.69 -7.10
C ASP A 51 4.20 2.42 -6.40
N ALA A 52 3.36 1.54 -6.95
CA ALA A 52 2.08 1.13 -6.36
C ALA A 52 2.26 0.59 -4.93
N ALA A 53 3.18 -0.37 -4.73
CA ALA A 53 3.44 -0.94 -3.40
C ALA A 53 3.94 0.11 -2.39
N THR A 54 4.84 1.01 -2.81
CA THR A 54 5.34 2.08 -1.93
C THR A 54 4.28 3.11 -1.58
N THR A 55 3.43 3.48 -2.55
CA THR A 55 2.31 4.40 -2.35
C THR A 55 1.28 3.81 -1.40
N ALA A 56 0.92 2.54 -1.57
CA ALA A 56 0.02 1.83 -0.64
C ALA A 56 0.57 1.81 0.81
N LEU A 57 1.84 1.46 1.00
CA LEU A 57 2.49 1.46 2.32
C LEU A 57 2.67 2.87 2.90
N MET A 58 2.76 3.89 2.04
CA MET A 58 2.84 5.28 2.45
C MET A 58 1.49 5.79 2.97
N LEU A 59 0.42 5.60 2.18
CA LEU A 59 -0.94 6.00 2.55
C LEU A 59 -1.41 5.34 3.84
N ILE A 60 -1.39 4.01 3.91
CA ILE A 60 -1.83 3.28 5.11
C ILE A 60 -0.91 3.62 6.29
N GLY A 61 0.40 3.72 6.04
CA GLY A 61 1.37 4.02 7.08
C GLY A 61 1.20 5.40 7.70
N GLN A 62 0.83 6.41 6.92
CA GLN A 62 0.53 7.76 7.43
C GLN A 62 -0.71 7.75 8.32
N GLN A 63 -1.76 7.03 7.91
CA GLN A 63 -2.97 6.90 8.71
C GLN A 63 -2.68 6.18 10.03
N ILE A 64 -1.94 5.07 10.01
CA ILE A 64 -1.57 4.34 11.24
C ILE A 64 -0.71 5.19 12.18
N GLN A 65 0.12 6.10 11.67
CA GLN A 65 0.86 7.04 12.53
C GLN A 65 -0.07 8.00 13.27
N MET A 66 -1.21 8.36 12.67
CA MET A 66 -2.26 9.16 13.30
C MET A 66 -3.13 8.34 14.25
N ALA A 67 -3.13 7.00 14.19
CA ALA A 67 -3.96 6.16 15.04
C ALA A 67 -3.84 6.55 16.52
N GLY A 68 -4.98 6.89 17.13
CA GLY A 68 -5.08 7.34 18.52
C GLY A 68 -4.77 8.81 18.75
N PHE A 69 -4.48 9.59 17.71
CA PHE A 69 -4.25 11.04 17.83
C PHE A 69 -5.49 11.73 18.38
N ARG A 70 -5.25 12.73 19.23
CA ARG A 70 -6.21 13.70 19.73
C ARG A 70 -5.42 14.95 20.11
N SER A 71 -6.07 16.11 20.07
CA SER A 71 -5.42 17.35 20.51
C SER A 71 -5.11 17.30 22.01
N LEU A 72 -4.08 18.02 22.44
CA LEU A 72 -3.58 17.97 23.83
C LEU A 72 -4.50 18.67 24.84
N ASP A 73 -5.35 19.56 24.36
CA ASP A 73 -6.38 20.27 25.12
C ASP A 73 -7.71 19.49 25.21
N ASP A 74 -7.77 18.31 24.58
CA ASP A 74 -8.87 17.37 24.73
C ASP A 74 -8.49 16.37 25.83
N ASP A 75 -9.17 16.43 26.98
CA ASP A 75 -8.90 15.57 28.14
C ASP A 75 -9.63 14.23 28.06
N ASP A 76 -10.58 14.07 27.12
CA ASP A 76 -11.36 12.84 27.01
C ASP A 76 -10.55 11.71 26.39
N ALA A 77 -10.55 10.56 27.06
CA ALA A 77 -9.97 9.35 26.52
C ALA A 77 -10.77 8.90 25.29
N LEU A 78 -10.07 8.48 24.24
CA LEU A 78 -10.73 7.89 23.08
C LEU A 78 -11.63 6.71 23.52
N PRO A 79 -12.95 6.79 23.26
CA PRO A 79 -13.91 5.79 23.74
C PRO A 79 -13.67 4.44 23.05
N LEU A 80 -13.06 4.45 21.87
CA LEU A 80 -12.81 3.28 21.03
C LEU A 80 -11.31 3.01 20.87
N PRO A 81 -10.89 1.75 20.66
CA PRO A 81 -9.51 1.43 20.34
C PRO A 81 -9.05 2.14 19.05
N PRO A 82 -7.80 2.62 19.00
CA PRO A 82 -7.27 3.41 17.87
C PRO A 82 -7.14 2.59 16.58
N LEU A 83 -7.13 1.26 16.71
CA LEU A 83 -7.09 0.32 15.60
C LEU A 83 -8.12 -0.78 15.81
N PHE A 84 -8.62 -1.29 14.69
CA PHE A 84 -9.31 -2.57 14.59
C PHE A 84 -8.89 -3.23 13.29
N GLY A 85 -8.98 -4.55 13.18
CA GLY A 85 -8.55 -5.25 11.98
C GLY A 85 -9.20 -6.59 11.81
N CYS A 86 -9.15 -7.09 10.58
CA CYS A 86 -9.76 -8.34 10.18
C CYS A 86 -8.78 -9.15 9.36
N SER A 87 -8.67 -10.44 9.66
CA SER A 87 -7.87 -11.38 8.87
C SER A 87 -8.72 -11.99 7.77
N ALA A 88 -8.30 -11.84 6.51
CA ALA A 88 -9.03 -12.32 5.33
C ALA A 88 -10.53 -11.97 5.33
N ALA A 89 -10.85 -10.73 5.71
CA ALA A 89 -12.21 -10.24 5.90
C ALA A 89 -12.23 -8.71 5.84
N ARG A 90 -13.41 -8.13 5.58
CA ARG A 90 -13.61 -6.67 5.57
C ARG A 90 -14.07 -6.16 6.92
N VAL A 91 -13.73 -4.91 7.22
CA VAL A 91 -14.33 -4.19 8.34
C VAL A 91 -15.71 -3.69 7.92
N ARG A 92 -16.72 -3.91 8.75
CA ARG A 92 -18.09 -3.41 8.57
C ARG A 92 -18.62 -2.76 9.83
N GLY A 93 -19.53 -1.81 9.65
CA GLY A 93 -20.09 -1.01 10.74
C GLY A 93 -19.21 0.19 11.06
N ASP A 94 -19.65 0.98 12.02
CA ASP A 94 -19.01 2.18 12.52
C ASP A 94 -18.88 2.13 14.04
N GLY A 95 -18.01 2.97 14.59
CA GLY A 95 -17.88 3.16 16.03
C GLY A 95 -17.68 1.85 16.81
N ALA A 96 -18.52 1.62 17.83
CA ALA A 96 -18.43 0.42 18.66
C ALA A 96 -18.96 -0.87 17.97
N GLN A 97 -19.68 -0.75 16.85
CA GLN A 97 -20.37 -1.86 16.18
C GLN A 97 -19.53 -2.52 15.08
N VAL A 98 -18.24 -2.15 14.99
CA VAL A 98 -17.33 -2.69 13.99
C VAL A 98 -17.14 -4.20 14.16
N ARG A 99 -17.16 -4.91 13.03
CA ARG A 99 -17.01 -6.36 12.99
C ARG A 99 -16.33 -6.80 11.69
N CYS A 100 -15.81 -8.02 11.71
CA CYS A 100 -15.27 -8.65 10.52
C CYS A 100 -16.38 -9.35 9.75
N GLU A 101 -16.58 -8.95 8.50
CA GLU A 101 -17.42 -9.66 7.56
C GLU A 101 -16.53 -10.46 6.61
N ALA A 102 -16.73 -11.78 6.58
CA ALA A 102 -16.01 -12.65 5.67
C ALA A 102 -16.29 -12.24 4.21
N ALA A 103 -15.23 -12.12 3.42
CA ALA A 103 -15.32 -11.82 2.00
C ALA A 103 -14.45 -12.81 1.23
N ARG A 104 -14.94 -13.27 0.07
CA ARG A 104 -14.16 -14.17 -0.80
C ARG A 104 -12.92 -13.43 -1.29
N GLU A 105 -11.79 -14.14 -1.30
CA GLU A 105 -10.51 -13.61 -1.79
C GLU A 105 -10.09 -12.32 -1.10
N ALA A 106 -10.59 -12.09 0.12
CA ALA A 106 -10.28 -10.89 0.88
C ALA A 106 -8.87 -10.95 1.42
N SER A 107 -8.16 -9.84 1.22
CA SER A 107 -6.98 -9.51 2.02
C SER A 107 -7.37 -9.24 3.48
N ASP A 108 -6.37 -8.97 4.32
CA ASP A 108 -6.65 -8.36 5.61
C ASP A 108 -7.21 -6.95 5.43
N ALA A 109 -7.98 -6.49 6.42
CA ALA A 109 -8.49 -5.13 6.49
C ALA A 109 -8.06 -4.47 7.81
N VAL A 110 -7.89 -3.15 7.78
CA VAL A 110 -7.57 -2.35 8.96
C VAL A 110 -8.43 -1.11 9.02
N LEU A 111 -8.97 -0.85 10.21
CA LEU A 111 -9.61 0.40 10.59
C LEU A 111 -8.66 1.20 11.47
N VAL A 112 -8.49 2.47 11.11
CA VAL A 112 -7.70 3.46 11.83
C VAL A 112 -8.63 4.54 12.37
N ARG A 113 -8.44 4.88 13.65
CA ARG A 113 -9.21 5.93 14.34
C ARG A 113 -8.33 7.01 14.94
N TYR A 114 -8.75 8.25 14.82
CA TYR A 114 -8.18 9.40 15.50
C TYR A 114 -9.21 10.53 15.61
N VAL A 115 -9.01 11.48 16.52
CA VAL A 115 -9.78 12.72 16.58
C VAL A 115 -9.07 13.73 15.68
N GLY A 116 -9.78 14.19 14.64
CA GLY A 116 -9.25 15.20 13.73
C GLY A 116 -9.58 16.61 14.20
N ASP A 117 -8.81 17.57 13.70
CA ASP A 117 -9.05 19.02 13.82
C ASP A 117 -8.54 19.71 12.54
N GLY A 118 -8.68 21.03 12.46
CA GLY A 118 -8.24 21.83 11.30
C GLY A 118 -6.72 21.91 11.11
N VAL A 119 -5.92 21.26 11.96
CA VAL A 119 -4.44 21.24 11.89
C VAL A 119 -3.92 19.84 11.54
N SER A 120 -4.51 18.80 12.12
CA SER A 120 -4.14 17.39 11.97
C SER A 120 -4.65 16.76 10.67
N THR A 121 -5.66 17.37 10.06
CA THR A 121 -6.19 16.98 8.75
C THR A 121 -6.22 18.16 7.79
N TRP A 122 -6.45 17.87 6.51
CA TRP A 122 -6.64 18.93 5.52
C TRP A 122 -8.09 19.45 5.60
N PRO A 123 -8.32 20.74 5.85
CA PRO A 123 -9.67 21.27 5.89
C PRO A 123 -10.32 21.15 4.51
N THR A 124 -11.59 20.72 4.47
CA THR A 124 -12.38 20.77 3.24
C THR A 124 -12.77 22.21 2.90
N ILE A 125 -13.40 22.42 1.74
CA ILE A 125 -13.97 23.74 1.37
C ILE A 125 -15.00 24.21 2.41
N GLY A 126 -15.64 23.28 3.12
CA GLY A 126 -16.58 23.58 4.21
C GLY A 126 -15.92 23.78 5.57
N ASP A 127 -14.58 23.87 5.65
CA ASP A 127 -13.83 23.96 6.92
C ASP A 127 -14.07 22.78 7.87
N GLN A 128 -14.32 21.59 7.28
CA GLN A 128 -14.50 20.34 8.01
C GLN A 128 -13.18 19.56 8.03
N VAL A 129 -13.01 18.74 9.07
CA VAL A 129 -11.99 17.70 9.14
C VAL A 129 -12.19 16.71 7.99
N SER A 130 -11.10 16.24 7.37
CA SER A 130 -11.19 15.28 6.27
C SER A 130 -10.84 13.83 6.65
N ASP A 131 -11.51 12.90 5.97
CA ASP A 131 -11.15 11.47 5.97
C ASP A 131 -10.05 11.14 4.94
N CYS A 132 -9.71 9.85 4.79
CA CYS A 132 -8.70 9.38 3.85
C CYS A 132 -8.99 9.69 2.36
N LEU A 133 -10.24 10.04 2.02
CA LEU A 133 -10.67 10.39 0.68
C LEU A 133 -10.91 11.91 0.53
N GLY A 134 -10.56 12.71 1.54
CA GLY A 134 -10.79 14.15 1.55
C GLY A 134 -12.25 14.55 1.80
N GLN A 135 -13.12 13.62 2.23
CA GLN A 135 -14.52 13.94 2.53
C GLN A 135 -14.64 14.55 3.93
N GLY A 136 -15.49 15.56 4.07
CA GLY A 136 -15.68 16.30 5.32
C GLY A 136 -16.43 15.50 6.37
N ILE A 137 -15.99 15.59 7.63
CA ILE A 137 -16.61 14.97 8.80
C ILE A 137 -16.96 16.07 9.81
N GLY A 138 -18.14 15.95 10.44
CA GLY A 138 -18.60 16.88 11.49
C GLY A 138 -18.99 18.25 10.95
N ALA A 139 -19.33 19.16 11.85
CA ALA A 139 -19.54 20.56 11.52
C ALA A 139 -18.21 21.34 11.50
N PRO A 140 -18.16 22.54 10.87
CA PRO A 140 -16.97 23.36 10.85
C PRO A 140 -16.45 23.67 12.26
N GLY A 141 -15.15 23.50 12.48
CA GLY A 141 -14.52 23.70 13.78
C GLY A 141 -14.76 22.61 14.84
N GLU A 142 -15.55 21.57 14.52
CA GLU A 142 -15.66 20.39 15.39
C GLU A 142 -14.39 19.53 15.34
N ARG A 143 -14.24 18.67 16.36
CA ARG A 143 -13.18 17.68 16.46
C ARG A 143 -13.75 16.26 16.42
N PRO A 144 -14.27 15.82 15.26
CA PRO A 144 -14.93 14.52 15.17
C PRO A 144 -13.92 13.37 15.25
N LEU A 145 -14.43 12.20 15.65
CA LEU A 145 -13.73 10.94 15.45
C LEU A 145 -13.71 10.62 13.94
N VAL A 146 -12.51 10.51 13.39
CA VAL A 146 -12.26 10.06 12.02
C VAL A 146 -12.05 8.55 12.04
N GLU A 147 -12.79 7.84 11.19
CA GLU A 147 -12.62 6.40 10.95
C GLU A 147 -12.23 6.19 9.49
N ASN A 148 -11.09 5.53 9.25
CA ASN A 148 -10.61 5.19 7.91
C ASN A 148 -10.39 3.68 7.80
N HIS A 149 -11.10 3.03 6.89
CA HIS A 149 -10.97 1.60 6.59
C HIS A 149 -10.11 1.40 5.35
N PHE A 150 -9.19 0.44 5.41
CA PHE A 150 -8.38 0.02 4.28
C PHE A 150 -8.50 -1.48 4.08
N ASP A 151 -8.78 -1.91 2.86
CA ASP A 151 -8.73 -3.31 2.43
C ASP A 151 -8.34 -3.40 0.95
N ALA A 152 -7.74 -4.51 0.55
CA ALA A 152 -7.40 -4.79 -0.85
C ALA A 152 -8.33 -5.87 -1.41
N HIS A 153 -8.96 -5.59 -2.54
CA HIS A 153 -9.86 -6.51 -3.22
C HIS A 153 -9.93 -6.24 -4.72
N VAL A 154 -10.49 -7.20 -5.45
CA VAL A 154 -10.74 -7.08 -6.89
C VAL A 154 -11.91 -6.15 -7.14
N SER A 155 -11.67 -5.12 -7.95
CA SER A 155 -12.68 -4.19 -8.42
C SER A 155 -13.82 -4.92 -9.13
N PRO A 156 -15.09 -4.71 -8.73
CA PRO A 156 -16.23 -5.27 -9.45
C PRO A 156 -16.39 -4.71 -10.86
N SER A 157 -15.85 -3.53 -11.15
CA SER A 157 -16.00 -2.84 -12.44
C SER A 157 -14.87 -3.16 -13.41
N THR A 158 -13.62 -3.25 -12.93
CA THR A 158 -12.45 -3.48 -13.78
C THR A 158 -11.94 -4.91 -13.76
N GLY A 159 -12.27 -5.69 -12.71
CA GLY A 159 -11.68 -7.02 -12.49
C GLY A 159 -10.21 -6.99 -12.07
N GLU A 160 -9.67 -5.80 -11.80
CA GLU A 160 -8.29 -5.60 -11.36
C GLU A 160 -8.24 -5.39 -9.83
N PRO A 161 -7.19 -5.85 -9.13
CA PRO A 161 -7.05 -5.73 -7.69
C PRO A 161 -6.58 -4.34 -7.34
N GLU A 162 -7.20 -3.75 -6.32
CA GLU A 162 -6.94 -2.39 -5.90
C GLU A 162 -6.99 -2.33 -4.37
N LEU A 163 -6.20 -1.41 -3.80
CA LEU A 163 -6.36 -0.97 -2.43
C LEU A 163 -7.50 0.04 -2.39
N TYR A 164 -8.47 -0.17 -1.51
CA TYR A 164 -9.57 0.73 -1.26
C TYR A 164 -9.39 1.49 0.04
N CYS A 165 -9.91 2.71 0.09
CA CYS A 165 -10.21 3.39 1.34
C CYS A 165 -11.71 3.67 1.46
N GLU A 166 -12.26 3.50 2.65
CA GLU A 166 -13.58 4.01 3.04
C GLU A 166 -13.39 4.90 4.28
N GLY A 167 -13.75 6.17 4.17
CA GLY A 167 -13.67 7.13 5.27
C GLY A 167 -15.03 7.47 5.85
N SER A 168 -15.04 7.95 7.09
CA SER A 168 -16.26 8.30 7.81
C SER A 168 -16.96 9.57 7.31
N GLY A 169 -16.38 10.32 6.36
CA GLY A 169 -17.03 11.49 5.75
C GLY A 169 -18.16 11.10 4.80
N ARG A 170 -18.08 9.89 4.22
CA ARG A 170 -19.17 9.30 3.42
C ARG A 170 -19.20 7.77 3.55
N PRO A 171 -19.74 7.24 4.67
CA PRO A 171 -19.78 5.81 4.93
C PRO A 171 -20.51 5.03 3.83
N GLY A 172 -20.04 3.82 3.54
CA GLY A 172 -20.59 2.95 2.50
C GLY A 172 -20.14 3.30 1.07
N THR A 173 -19.21 4.25 0.90
CA THR A 173 -18.65 4.62 -0.41
C THR A 173 -17.14 4.41 -0.51
N PRO A 174 -16.65 3.15 -0.42
CA PRO A 174 -15.24 2.86 -0.61
C PRO A 174 -14.77 3.29 -2.01
N GLN A 175 -13.56 3.86 -2.10
CA GLN A 175 -12.96 4.27 -3.37
C GLN A 175 -11.57 3.65 -3.54
N PRO A 176 -11.19 3.28 -4.77
CA PRO A 176 -9.84 2.77 -5.04
C PRO A 176 -8.82 3.91 -4.88
N VAL A 177 -7.78 3.66 -4.10
CA VAL A 177 -6.70 4.61 -3.83
C VAL A 177 -5.37 4.20 -4.44
N VAL A 178 -5.14 2.90 -4.68
CA VAL A 178 -3.95 2.39 -5.36
C VAL A 178 -4.32 1.15 -6.18
N SER A 179 -4.05 1.19 -7.49
CA SER A 179 -4.27 0.04 -8.36
C SER A 179 -3.15 -1.00 -8.23
N GLY A 180 -3.45 -2.25 -8.58
CA GLY A 180 -2.48 -3.34 -8.68
C GLY A 180 -2.12 -4.01 -7.35
N ILE A 181 -2.78 -3.68 -6.24
CA ILE A 181 -2.52 -4.31 -4.94
C ILE A 181 -3.39 -5.56 -4.77
N ASP A 182 -2.80 -6.73 -4.97
CA ASP A 182 -3.51 -8.02 -4.95
C ASP A 182 -3.47 -8.74 -3.59
N GLN A 183 -2.68 -8.23 -2.64
CA GLN A 183 -2.65 -8.70 -1.27
C GLN A 183 -2.32 -7.55 -0.31
N LEU A 184 -3.12 -7.39 0.75
CA LEU A 184 -2.80 -6.63 1.94
C LEU A 184 -2.76 -7.58 3.15
N ARG A 185 -1.67 -7.55 3.92
CA ARG A 185 -1.52 -8.30 5.17
C ARG A 185 -1.18 -7.34 6.29
N VAL A 186 -1.88 -7.45 7.41
CA VAL A 186 -1.72 -6.56 8.56
C VAL A 186 -1.52 -7.40 9.82
N ARG A 187 -0.37 -7.21 10.47
CA ARG A 187 -0.04 -7.90 11.72
C ARG A 187 0.26 -6.89 12.82
N TYR A 188 -0.05 -7.24 14.05
CA TYR A 188 -0.07 -6.32 15.18
C TYR A 188 0.90 -6.79 16.26
N LEU A 189 1.73 -5.87 16.76
CA LEU A 189 2.59 -6.10 17.91
C LEU A 189 1.90 -5.53 19.15
N ARG A 190 1.66 -6.38 20.15
CA ARG A 190 1.12 -5.98 21.45
C ARG A 190 2.24 -5.58 22.39
N ARG A 191 1.94 -4.65 23.31
CA ARG A 191 2.80 -4.28 24.43
C ARG A 191 3.25 -5.51 25.21
N GLY A 192 4.53 -5.55 25.60
CA GLY A 192 5.10 -6.67 26.35
C GLY A 192 5.33 -7.95 25.53
N THR A 193 5.04 -7.94 24.23
CA THR A 193 5.30 -9.08 23.33
C THR A 193 6.39 -8.75 22.32
N VAL A 194 6.98 -9.78 21.72
CA VAL A 194 8.03 -9.66 20.70
C VAL A 194 7.62 -10.22 19.34
N ARG A 195 6.42 -10.77 19.22
CA ARG A 195 5.92 -11.41 17.99
C ARG A 195 4.69 -10.65 17.49
N PHE A 196 4.69 -10.35 16.20
CA PHE A 196 3.51 -9.86 15.51
C PHE A 196 2.46 -10.97 15.43
N ALA A 197 1.21 -10.62 15.66
CA ALA A 197 0.05 -11.50 15.60
C ALA A 197 -0.95 -11.01 14.55
N ASP A 198 -1.66 -11.93 13.92
CA ASP A 198 -2.75 -11.59 13.01
C ASP A 198 -3.96 -11.03 13.79
N ALA A 199 -4.85 -10.30 13.12
CA ALA A 199 -6.03 -9.71 13.75
C ALA A 199 -6.90 -10.74 14.49
N ALA A 200 -7.05 -11.94 13.92
CA ALA A 200 -7.83 -13.03 14.54
C ALA A 200 -7.31 -13.48 15.92
N ALA A 201 -6.05 -13.19 16.26
CA ALA A 201 -5.46 -13.49 17.56
C ALA A 201 -5.58 -12.33 18.58
N ILE A 202 -6.18 -11.20 18.18
CA ILE A 202 -6.41 -10.03 19.04
C ILE A 202 -7.86 -10.08 19.54
N GLY A 203 -8.05 -10.29 20.84
CA GLY A 203 -9.37 -10.18 21.47
C GLY A 203 -9.88 -8.73 21.50
N ALA A 204 -11.17 -8.53 21.76
CA ALA A 204 -11.83 -7.21 21.73
C ALA A 204 -11.09 -6.14 22.56
N ASP A 205 -10.61 -6.50 23.76
CA ASP A 205 -9.89 -5.57 24.64
C ASP A 205 -8.42 -5.35 24.25
N GLY A 206 -7.84 -6.29 23.49
CA GLY A 206 -6.41 -6.30 23.15
C GLY A 206 -6.01 -5.23 22.12
N TRP A 207 -6.98 -4.60 21.45
CA TRP A 207 -6.74 -3.56 20.45
C TRP A 207 -6.17 -2.27 21.06
N ARG A 208 -6.39 -2.01 22.36
CA ARG A 208 -5.78 -0.87 23.07
C ARG A 208 -4.29 -1.06 23.35
N ASP A 209 -3.81 -2.30 23.36
CA ASP A 209 -2.43 -2.65 23.68
C ASP A 209 -1.50 -2.73 22.46
N ILE A 210 -1.99 -2.40 21.26
CA ILE A 210 -1.15 -2.41 20.06
C ILE A 210 -0.14 -1.26 20.12
N VAL A 211 1.13 -1.58 19.88
CA VAL A 211 2.25 -0.63 19.88
C VAL A 211 2.94 -0.49 18.52
N ALA A 212 2.76 -1.46 17.63
CA ALA A 212 3.23 -1.38 16.25
C ALA A 212 2.39 -2.25 15.31
N VAL A 213 2.38 -1.88 14.04
CA VAL A 213 1.74 -2.62 12.95
C VAL A 213 2.78 -2.96 11.89
N HIS A 214 2.82 -4.21 11.48
CA HIS A 214 3.56 -4.68 10.31
C HIS A 214 2.59 -4.77 9.13
N LEU A 215 2.78 -3.86 8.19
CA LEU A 215 2.11 -3.84 6.89
C LEU A 215 2.92 -4.63 5.88
N CYS A 216 2.24 -5.47 5.11
CA CYS A 216 2.79 -6.03 3.89
C CYS A 216 1.78 -5.86 2.77
N VAL A 217 2.27 -5.44 1.61
CA VAL A 217 1.48 -5.37 0.37
C VAL A 217 2.17 -6.15 -0.71
N ARG A 218 1.39 -6.77 -1.58
CA ARG A 218 1.86 -7.38 -2.82
C ARG A 218 1.24 -6.65 -4.00
N ALA A 219 2.11 -6.07 -4.83
CA ALA A 219 1.73 -5.48 -6.10
C ALA A 219 1.85 -6.52 -7.22
N ARG A 220 0.95 -6.44 -8.18
CA ARG A 220 0.88 -7.29 -9.37
C ARG A 220 1.21 -6.47 -10.61
N GLY A 221 2.07 -7.01 -11.46
CA GLY A 221 2.45 -6.40 -12.73
C GLY A 221 1.53 -6.80 -13.88
N GLU A 222 1.89 -6.33 -15.06
CA GLU A 222 1.23 -6.65 -16.31
C GLU A 222 1.42 -8.13 -16.72
N PRO A 223 0.55 -8.70 -17.56
CA PRO A 223 0.71 -10.06 -18.08
C PRO A 223 2.06 -10.24 -18.80
N MET A 224 2.89 -11.13 -18.27
CA MET A 224 4.12 -11.60 -18.89
C MET A 224 3.91 -13.02 -19.44
N ARG A 225 4.55 -13.35 -20.58
CA ARG A 225 4.44 -14.68 -21.19
C ARG A 225 5.34 -15.73 -20.52
N ALA A 226 5.48 -15.68 -19.19
CA ALA A 226 6.25 -16.64 -18.41
C ALA A 226 5.75 -16.73 -16.97
N PRO A 227 5.71 -17.95 -16.38
CA PRO A 227 5.45 -18.09 -14.95
C PRO A 227 6.58 -17.44 -14.15
N THR A 228 6.22 -16.66 -13.15
CA THR A 228 7.18 -15.98 -12.26
C THR A 228 7.05 -16.53 -10.85
N ARG A 229 8.20 -16.73 -10.18
CA ARG A 229 8.24 -17.14 -8.78
C ARG A 229 8.30 -15.89 -7.91
N HIS A 230 7.50 -15.85 -6.85
CA HIS A 230 7.47 -14.76 -5.87
C HIS A 230 7.35 -15.29 -4.44
N VAL A 231 7.55 -14.39 -3.48
CA VAL A 231 7.29 -14.64 -2.05
C VAL A 231 6.12 -13.76 -1.65
N ASP A 232 5.06 -14.33 -1.08
CA ASP A 232 3.90 -13.58 -0.63
C ASP A 232 4.08 -12.95 0.76
N CYS A 233 3.06 -12.23 1.23
CA CYS A 233 3.09 -11.58 2.54
C CYS A 233 3.14 -12.55 3.75
N ASP A 234 2.89 -13.83 3.53
CA ASP A 234 3.01 -14.91 4.52
C ASP A 234 4.38 -15.60 4.46
N GLY A 235 5.28 -15.14 3.58
CA GLY A 235 6.61 -15.72 3.41
C GLY A 235 6.59 -17.03 2.62
N ARG A 236 5.47 -17.37 1.97
CA ARG A 236 5.36 -18.58 1.15
C ARG A 236 5.89 -18.29 -0.24
N VAL A 237 6.73 -19.18 -0.75
CA VAL A 237 7.15 -19.18 -2.15
C VAL A 237 5.98 -19.68 -2.98
N ALA A 238 5.52 -18.87 -3.91
CA ALA A 238 4.47 -19.20 -4.86
C ALA A 238 4.95 -19.01 -6.29
N VAL A 239 4.31 -19.71 -7.22
CA VAL A 239 4.46 -19.49 -8.65
C VAL A 239 3.17 -18.85 -9.12
N SER A 240 3.29 -17.79 -9.93
CA SER A 240 2.11 -17.20 -10.51
C SER A 240 1.74 -17.84 -11.82
N ASP A 241 0.57 -18.50 -11.82
CA ASP A 241 0.03 -19.21 -12.98
C ASP A 241 -0.68 -18.25 -13.96
N ASP A 242 -0.95 -17.02 -13.55
CA ASP A 242 -1.54 -15.96 -14.40
C ASP A 242 -0.52 -15.25 -15.30
N GLY A 243 0.75 -15.65 -15.24
CA GLY A 243 1.84 -15.04 -15.99
C GLY A 243 2.20 -13.62 -15.54
N ARG A 244 1.64 -13.10 -14.44
CA ARG A 244 1.93 -11.74 -13.96
C ARG A 244 3.02 -11.75 -12.89
N ALA A 245 3.98 -10.84 -13.00
CA ALA A 245 4.97 -10.64 -11.96
C ALA A 245 4.34 -10.11 -10.67
N ARG A 246 4.99 -10.39 -9.53
CA ARG A 246 4.57 -9.92 -8.22
C ARG A 246 5.74 -9.36 -7.43
N LEU A 247 5.50 -8.24 -6.77
CA LEU A 247 6.45 -7.59 -5.88
C LEU A 247 5.82 -7.44 -4.49
N THR A 248 6.49 -7.98 -3.47
CA THR A 248 6.05 -7.89 -2.08
C THR A 248 6.93 -6.91 -1.32
N LEU A 249 6.33 -5.91 -0.67
CA LEU A 249 7.03 -4.93 0.16
C LEU A 249 6.41 -4.88 1.57
N HIS A 250 7.25 -4.53 2.54
CA HIS A 250 6.90 -4.52 3.95
C HIS A 250 7.24 -3.17 4.59
N ARG A 251 6.45 -2.76 5.58
CA ARG A 251 6.73 -1.61 6.44
C ARG A 251 6.24 -1.87 7.86
N ILE A 252 7.05 -1.57 8.86
CA ILE A 252 6.64 -1.55 10.26
C ILE A 252 6.38 -0.11 10.67
N VAL A 253 5.23 0.14 11.30
CA VAL A 253 4.79 1.45 11.76
C VAL A 253 4.51 1.38 13.26
N ALA A 254 5.23 2.18 14.04
CA ALA A 254 4.99 2.28 15.48
C ALA A 254 3.79 3.21 15.76
N LEU A 255 2.96 2.84 16.73
CA LEU A 255 1.85 3.66 17.20
C LEU A 255 2.37 4.66 18.23
N ARG A 256 2.32 5.95 17.91
CA ARG A 256 2.85 7.01 18.79
C ARG A 256 1.80 7.59 19.74
N ASN A 257 0.53 7.54 19.36
CA ASN A 257 -0.57 8.13 20.10
C ASN A 257 -1.37 7.09 20.91
N SER A 258 -0.76 5.95 21.26
CA SER A 258 -1.43 4.94 22.10
C SER A 258 -1.71 5.52 23.50
N SER A 259 -2.94 5.35 23.98
CA SER A 259 -3.50 5.98 25.19
C SER A 259 -2.67 5.80 26.48
N ILE A 260 -1.78 4.80 26.51
CA ILE A 260 -0.94 4.48 27.68
C ILE A 260 0.30 5.38 27.76
N ALA A 261 0.83 5.88 26.64
CA ALA A 261 2.00 6.77 26.64
C ALA A 261 1.72 8.13 27.31
N LEU A 262 0.45 8.56 27.32
CA LEU A 262 0.04 9.76 28.03
C LEU A 262 -0.19 9.49 29.52
N ALA A 263 -0.76 8.33 29.88
CA ALA A 263 -0.98 7.94 31.27
C ALA A 263 0.34 7.79 32.06
N ASP A 264 1.37 7.17 31.48
CA ASP A 264 2.69 7.05 32.11
C ASP A 264 3.38 8.42 32.31
N ARG A 265 3.16 9.39 31.41
CA ARG A 265 3.70 10.75 31.55
C ARG A 265 3.00 11.55 32.64
N VAL A 266 1.68 11.41 32.78
CA VAL A 266 0.91 12.04 33.86
C VAL A 266 1.35 11.49 35.22
N VAL A 267 1.51 10.17 35.35
CA VAL A 267 1.97 9.54 36.60
C VAL A 267 3.41 9.89 36.94
N GLY A 268 4.30 10.02 35.94
CA GLY A 268 5.68 10.50 36.14
C GLY A 268 5.76 11.96 36.60
N GLY A 269 4.98 12.85 35.97
CA GLY A 269 4.96 14.28 36.31
C GLY A 269 4.40 14.60 37.70
N VAL A 270 3.44 13.80 38.20
CA VAL A 270 2.93 13.93 39.57
C VAL A 270 3.99 13.54 40.60
N ARG A 271 4.80 12.51 40.33
CA ARG A 271 5.88 12.06 41.22
C ARG A 271 7.03 13.05 41.31
N ASP A 272 7.38 13.71 40.21
CA ASP A 272 8.44 14.73 40.21
C ASP A 272 7.98 16.06 40.83
N GLY A 273 6.68 16.37 40.79
CA GLY A 273 6.08 17.55 41.43
C GLY A 273 5.95 17.46 42.96
N GLU A 274 5.92 16.26 43.53
CA GLU A 274 5.92 16.06 44.99
C GLU A 274 7.33 16.07 45.61
N ALA A 275 8.39 15.93 44.81
CA ALA A 275 9.77 15.97 45.28
C ALA A 275 10.33 17.40 45.49
N PHE A 276 9.56 18.44 45.11
CA PHE A 276 9.94 19.85 45.18
C PHE A 276 9.06 20.70 46.12
N ARG A 277 8.35 20.09 47.08
CA ARG A 277 7.66 20.79 48.17
C ARG A 277 8.24 20.48 49.53
#